data_AF-A0A9K3HVQ6-F1
#
_entry.id   AF-A0A9K3HVQ6-F1
#
_cell.length_a   1.000
_cell.length_b   1.000
_cell.length_c   1.000
_cell.angle_alpha   90.00
_cell.angle_beta   90.00
_cell.angle_gamma   90.00
#
_symmetry.space_group_name_H-M   'P 1'
#
loop_
_entity.id
_entity.type
_entity.pdbx_description
1 polymer ?
#
loop_
_entity_poly.entity_id
_entity_poly.type
_entity_poly.pdbx_seq_one_letter_code
_entity_poly.pdbx_strand_id
1 'polypeptide(L)'
;MSSSSLSSSIISKNPKIFRLGIDGRVYCNHELVAIRRVARNRSSRQGEEFYGCPLWPGSDCKFFMWKQEFNVVLSSECNFRFVEMDNERLVFEKTLIEEENKSLKKQSKKACFVVVVCIATMLSWLY
;
A
#
# COMPACT_ATOMS: atom_id res chain seq x y z
N MET A 1 -37.23 19.99 -31.32
CA MET A 1 -35.81 19.66 -31.56
C MET A 1 -35.07 19.88 -30.27
N SER A 2 -34.96 18.85 -29.45
CA SER A 2 -34.33 18.93 -28.12
C SER A 2 -33.41 17.73 -27.99
N SER A 3 -32.14 17.90 -28.38
CA SER A 3 -31.11 16.89 -28.26
C SER A 3 -30.25 17.20 -27.03
N SER A 4 -30.63 16.59 -25.92
CA SER A 4 -29.76 16.37 -24.75
C SER A 4 -28.89 15.13 -25.01
N SER A 5 -27.56 15.30 -24.99
CA SER A 5 -26.53 14.25 -25.09
C SER A 5 -25.19 14.94 -24.78
N LEU A 6 -24.16 14.47 -24.07
CA LEU A 6 -23.73 13.23 -23.41
C LEU A 6 -22.61 13.70 -22.45
N SER A 7 -22.62 13.35 -21.17
CA SER A 7 -22.00 12.14 -20.58
C SER A 7 -20.47 12.22 -20.39
N SER A 8 -20.07 11.93 -19.14
CA SER A 8 -18.87 11.20 -18.71
C SER A 8 -17.47 11.81 -18.91
N SER A 9 -16.86 12.29 -17.81
CA SER A 9 -15.43 12.07 -17.51
C SER A 9 -15.09 12.29 -16.02
N ILE A 10 -15.80 11.60 -15.13
CA ILE A 10 -15.31 11.32 -13.78
C ILE A 10 -14.80 9.87 -13.84
N ILE A 11 -13.55 9.62 -13.43
CA ILE A 11 -12.88 8.30 -13.39
C ILE A 11 -12.27 7.83 -14.73
N SER A 12 -11.03 8.24 -15.02
CA SER A 12 -9.91 7.31 -15.28
C SER A 12 -8.67 8.10 -15.67
N LYS A 13 -7.86 8.51 -14.70
CA LYS A 13 -6.43 8.71 -14.95
C LYS A 13 -5.74 8.20 -13.70
N ASN A 14 -5.18 6.99 -13.78
CA ASN A 14 -4.05 6.66 -12.92
C ASN A 14 -3.13 7.88 -12.99
N PRO A 15 -2.92 8.62 -11.89
CA PRO A 15 -1.99 9.72 -11.93
C PRO A 15 -0.67 9.07 -12.36
N LYS A 16 -0.16 9.46 -13.54
CA LYS A 16 1.15 9.00 -13.97
C LYS A 16 2.14 9.69 -13.04
N ILE A 17 2.35 9.07 -11.88
CA ILE A 17 3.28 9.50 -10.86
C ILE A 17 4.63 9.19 -11.45
N PHE A 18 5.19 10.15 -12.16
CA PHE A 18 6.44 9.89 -12.83
C PHE A 18 7.57 9.76 -11.82
N ARG A 19 7.64 10.59 -10.76
CA ARG A 19 8.70 10.55 -9.73
C ARG A 19 8.27 11.20 -8.40
N LEU A 20 7.78 10.40 -7.45
CA LEU A 20 7.78 10.77 -6.04
C LEU A 20 9.13 10.38 -5.43
N GLY A 21 9.79 11.32 -4.76
CA GLY A 21 10.99 11.01 -4.01
C GLY A 21 10.66 10.34 -2.68
N ILE A 22 11.61 9.57 -2.17
CA ILE A 22 11.56 8.91 -0.85
C ILE A 22 11.46 9.96 0.28
N ASP A 23 11.88 11.18 -0.01
CA ASP A 23 11.83 12.37 0.85
C ASP A 23 10.47 13.08 0.86
N GLY A 24 9.45 12.50 0.22
CA GLY A 24 8.11 13.09 0.13
C GLY A 24 8.04 14.32 -0.76
N ARG A 25 9.06 14.56 -1.61
CA ARG A 25 9.07 15.68 -2.57
C ARG A 25 8.65 15.20 -3.97
N VAL A 26 8.07 16.11 -4.73
CA VAL A 26 7.67 15.87 -6.13
C VAL A 26 8.80 16.33 -7.04
N TYR A 27 9.21 15.48 -7.97
CA TYR A 27 10.26 15.78 -8.94
C TYR A 27 9.69 15.90 -10.35
N CYS A 28 10.19 16.88 -11.11
CA CYS A 28 9.86 17.01 -12.52
C CYS A 28 10.74 16.08 -13.39
N ASN A 29 10.56 16.07 -14.70
CA ASN A 29 11.32 15.19 -15.60
C ASN A 29 12.82 15.57 -15.73
N HIS A 30 13.22 16.74 -15.22
CA HIS A 30 14.64 17.12 -15.09
C HIS A 30 15.27 16.64 -13.78
N GLU A 31 14.56 15.84 -12.98
CA GLU A 31 15.01 15.41 -11.64
C GLU A 31 15.20 16.58 -10.66
N LEU A 32 14.62 17.73 -10.98
CA LEU A 32 14.55 18.89 -10.09
C LEU A 32 13.25 18.89 -9.30
N VAL A 33 13.31 19.38 -8.06
CA VAL A 33 12.14 19.54 -7.19
C VAL A 33 11.12 20.45 -7.86
N ALA A 34 9.89 19.97 -8.00
CA ALA A 34 8.79 20.71 -8.58
C ALA A 34 8.32 21.83 -7.64
N ILE A 35 8.01 22.99 -8.21
CA ILE A 35 7.57 24.17 -7.46
C ILE A 35 6.05 24.22 -7.41
N ARG A 36 5.50 24.49 -6.23
CA ARG A 36 4.07 24.71 -6.02
C ARG A 36 3.64 26.09 -6.55
N ARG A 37 2.58 26.13 -7.33
CA ARG A 37 2.00 27.32 -7.95
C ARG A 37 0.49 27.31 -7.80
N VAL A 38 -0.15 28.47 -7.90
CA VAL A 38 -1.61 28.63 -7.83
C VAL A 38 -2.17 28.90 -9.21
N ALA A 39 -3.20 28.18 -9.60
CA ALA A 39 -3.90 28.39 -10.87
C ALA A 39 -4.62 29.75 -10.87
N ARG A 40 -4.31 30.58 -11.87
CA ARG A 40 -4.92 31.92 -12.04
C ARG A 40 -6.28 31.85 -12.74
N ASN A 41 -6.94 33.02 -12.72
CA ASN A 41 -8.35 33.37 -12.99
C ASN A 41 -9.00 32.93 -14.32
N ARG A 42 -8.47 31.92 -15.03
CA ARG A 42 -8.97 31.45 -16.34
C ARG A 42 -9.13 29.93 -16.46
N SER A 43 -8.99 29.18 -15.37
CA SER A 43 -9.23 27.73 -15.36
C SER A 43 -10.43 27.38 -14.49
N SER A 44 -11.07 26.24 -14.76
CA SER A 44 -12.12 25.67 -13.89
C SER A 44 -11.63 25.36 -12.47
N ARG A 45 -10.31 25.25 -12.30
CA ARG A 45 -9.61 24.97 -11.04
C ARG A 45 -8.88 26.20 -10.51
N GLN A 46 -9.42 27.38 -10.76
CA GLN A 46 -8.84 28.61 -10.25
C GLN A 46 -8.68 28.56 -8.73
N GLY A 47 -7.53 29.05 -8.24
CA GLY A 47 -7.21 29.06 -6.81
C GLY A 47 -6.67 27.73 -6.30
N GLU A 48 -6.75 26.64 -7.08
CA GLU A 48 -6.12 25.39 -6.71
C GLU A 48 -4.60 25.41 -6.92
N GLU A 49 -3.90 24.67 -6.07
CA GLU A 49 -2.45 24.54 -6.12
C GLU A 49 -2.02 23.36 -7.00
N PHE A 50 -0.98 23.55 -7.80
CA PHE A 50 -0.34 22.52 -8.61
C PHE A 50 1.18 22.56 -8.48
N TYR A 51 1.83 21.44 -8.72
CA TYR A 51 3.27 21.33 -8.85
C TYR A 51 3.65 21.44 -10.34
N GLY A 52 4.65 22.26 -10.64
CA GLY A 52 5.18 22.42 -11.99
C GLY A 52 6.70 22.49 -12.01
N CYS A 53 7.29 22.30 -13.19
CA CYS A 53 8.75 22.39 -13.36
C CYS A 53 9.31 23.73 -12.85
N PRO A 54 10.48 23.76 -12.17
CA PRO A 54 11.11 25.01 -11.75
C PRO A 54 11.57 25.88 -12.93
N LEU A 55 11.85 25.27 -14.09
CA LEU A 55 12.38 25.94 -15.29
C LEU A 55 11.31 26.60 -16.19
N TRP A 56 10.07 26.68 -15.72
CA TRP A 56 8.96 27.31 -16.45
C TRP A 56 9.11 28.84 -16.53
N PRO A 57 8.76 29.50 -17.66
CA PRO A 57 8.14 28.95 -18.88
C PRO A 57 9.11 28.62 -20.04
N GLY A 58 10.41 28.90 -19.90
CA GLY A 58 11.33 28.87 -21.05
C GLY A 58 11.90 27.48 -21.37
N SER A 59 12.30 26.74 -20.34
CA SER A 59 12.98 25.45 -20.48
C SER A 59 12.32 24.37 -19.62
N ASP A 60 11.00 24.42 -19.48
CA ASP A 60 10.28 23.43 -18.69
C ASP A 60 10.10 22.11 -19.43
N CYS A 61 10.13 21.02 -18.66
CA CYS A 61 9.82 19.69 -19.17
C CYS A 61 8.30 19.42 -19.26
N LYS A 62 7.46 20.46 -19.18
CA LYS A 62 6.00 20.40 -19.18
C LYS A 62 5.41 19.52 -18.06
N PHE A 63 6.17 19.33 -16.99
CA PHE A 63 5.70 18.60 -15.81
C PHE A 63 4.57 19.38 -15.12
N PHE A 64 3.49 18.68 -14.81
CA PHE A 64 2.30 19.22 -14.16
C PHE A 64 1.62 18.15 -13.31
N MET A 65 1.25 18.49 -12.06
CA MET A 65 0.52 17.62 -11.15
C MET A 65 -0.32 18.46 -10.19
N TRP A 66 -1.60 18.16 -9.99
CA TRP A 66 -2.40 18.87 -8.99
C TRP A 66 -1.99 18.49 -7.56
N LYS A 67 -2.03 19.43 -6.62
CA LYS A 67 -1.70 19.13 -5.20
C LYS A 67 -2.63 18.07 -4.60
N GLN A 68 -3.91 18.09 -4.97
CA GLN A 68 -4.89 17.09 -4.54
C GLN A 68 -4.48 15.69 -5.00
N GLU A 69 -4.05 15.55 -6.26
CA GLU A 69 -3.56 14.27 -6.80
C GLU A 69 -2.30 13.82 -6.05
N PHE A 70 -1.36 14.73 -5.78
CA PHE A 70 -0.20 14.42 -4.94
C PHE A 70 -0.59 13.90 -3.54
N ASN A 71 -1.55 14.53 -2.87
CA ASN A 71 -1.98 14.09 -1.53
C ASN A 71 -2.58 12.68 -1.55
N VAL A 72 -3.40 12.38 -2.57
CA VAL A 72 -3.98 11.04 -2.75
C VAL A 72 -2.88 10.01 -2.97
N VAL A 73 -1.88 10.34 -3.79
CA VAL A 73 -0.78 9.41 -4.03
C VAL A 73 0.10 9.26 -2.80
N LEU A 74 0.41 10.35 -2.09
CA LEU A 74 1.18 10.28 -0.85
C LEU A 74 0.48 9.38 0.16
N SER A 75 -0.85 9.49 0.29
CA SER A 75 -1.65 8.61 1.15
C SER A 75 -1.60 7.14 0.70
N SER A 76 -1.58 6.88 -0.60
CA SER A 76 -1.48 5.51 -1.13
C SER A 76 -0.09 4.91 -0.97
N GLU A 77 0.97 5.71 -1.19
CA GLU A 77 2.36 5.28 -1.11
C GLU A 77 2.81 5.08 0.34
N CYS A 78 2.36 5.95 1.27
CA CYS A 78 2.62 5.74 2.70
C CYS A 78 1.80 4.57 3.24
N ASN A 79 0.59 4.32 2.72
CA ASN A 79 -0.13 3.08 2.99
C ASN A 79 0.66 1.87 2.48
N PHE A 80 1.27 1.92 1.30
CA PHE A 80 2.04 0.78 0.77
C PHE A 80 3.26 0.43 1.65
N ARG A 81 4.08 1.42 2.03
CA ARG A 81 5.25 1.17 2.91
C ARG A 81 4.85 0.67 4.31
N PHE A 82 3.76 1.19 4.86
CA PHE A 82 3.24 0.72 6.15
C PHE A 82 2.70 -0.71 6.03
N VAL A 83 1.95 -1.01 4.97
CA VAL A 83 1.42 -2.36 4.66
C VAL A 83 2.55 -3.37 4.42
N GLU A 84 3.63 -2.98 3.74
CA GLU A 84 4.78 -3.86 3.50
C GLU A 84 5.48 -4.22 4.82
N MET A 85 5.67 -3.25 5.72
CA MET A 85 6.29 -3.46 7.03
C MET A 85 5.40 -4.29 7.98
N ASP A 86 4.08 -4.09 7.96
CA ASP A 86 3.13 -4.91 8.70
C ASP A 86 3.07 -6.34 8.16
N ASN A 87 3.13 -6.53 6.84
CA ASN A 87 3.17 -7.86 6.23
C ASN A 87 4.40 -8.65 6.67
N GLU A 88 5.60 -8.05 6.70
CA GLU A 88 6.81 -8.74 7.18
C GLU A 88 6.69 -9.16 8.64
N ARG A 89 6.16 -8.28 9.51
CA ARG A 89 5.91 -8.60 10.92
C ARG A 89 4.92 -9.76 11.07
N LEU A 90 3.81 -9.71 10.34
CA LEU A 90 2.77 -10.75 10.38
C LEU A 90 3.30 -12.09 9.86
N VAL A 91 4.16 -12.08 8.84
CA VAL A 91 4.81 -13.30 8.33
C VAL A 91 5.70 -13.91 9.39
N PHE A 92 6.49 -13.10 10.10
CA PHE A 92 7.35 -13.59 11.17
C PHE A 92 6.53 -14.19 12.33
N GLU A 93 5.49 -13.49 12.80
CA GLU A 93 4.61 -13.98 13.86
C GLU A 93 3.91 -15.30 13.47
N LYS A 94 3.44 -15.40 12.22
CA LYS A 94 2.84 -16.63 11.70
C LYS A 94 3.81 -17.81 11.76
N THR A 95 5.08 -17.60 11.41
CA THR A 95 6.09 -18.68 11.43
C THR A 95 6.33 -19.21 12.85
N LEU A 96 6.41 -18.33 13.85
CA LEU A 96 6.57 -18.72 15.25
C LEU A 96 5.37 -19.54 15.75
N ILE A 97 4.15 -19.08 15.46
CA ILE A 97 2.91 -19.77 15.83
C ILE A 97 2.84 -21.16 15.16
N GLU A 98 3.29 -21.29 13.90
CA GLU A 98 3.32 -22.59 13.21
C GLU A 98 4.32 -23.56 13.86
N GLU A 99 5.48 -23.09 14.30
CA GLU A 99 6.46 -23.90 15.02
C GLU A 99 5.94 -24.38 16.38
N GLU A 100 5.32 -23.49 17.16
CA GLU A 100 4.70 -23.84 18.43
C GLU A 100 3.58 -24.86 18.26
N ASN A 101 2.68 -24.64 17.30
CA ASN A 101 1.61 -25.59 16.97
C ASN A 101 2.16 -26.96 16.57
N LYS A 102 3.26 -27.00 15.83
CA LYS A 102 3.92 -28.24 15.45
C LYS A 102 4.50 -28.96 16.67
N SER A 103 5.06 -28.23 17.63
CA SER A 103 5.56 -28.78 18.89
C SER A 103 4.43 -29.34 19.76
N LEU A 104 3.35 -28.57 19.94
CA LEU A 104 2.17 -28.97 20.71
C LEU A 104 1.51 -30.21 20.11
N LYS A 105 1.38 -30.30 18.79
CA LYS A 105 0.88 -31.52 18.12
C LYS A 105 1.76 -32.74 18.38
N LYS A 106 3.09 -32.58 18.40
CA LYS A 106 4.01 -33.67 18.75
C LYS A 106 3.84 -34.10 20.21
N GLN A 107 3.75 -33.15 21.14
CA GLN A 107 3.54 -33.43 22.56
C GLN A 107 2.19 -34.11 22.81
N SER A 108 1.12 -33.62 22.19
CA SER A 108 -0.22 -34.23 22.25
C SER A 108 -0.22 -35.67 21.74
N LYS A 109 0.42 -35.94 20.58
CA LYS A 109 0.56 -37.30 20.04
C LYS A 109 1.32 -38.23 20.99
N LYS A 110 2.41 -37.75 21.59
CA LYS A 110 3.18 -38.51 22.60
C LYS A 110 2.34 -38.82 23.83
N ALA A 111 1.62 -37.84 24.36
CA ALA A 111 0.74 -38.03 25.51
C ALA A 111 -0.37 -39.05 25.21
N CYS A 112 -1.01 -38.92 24.05
CA CYS A 112 -2.02 -39.88 23.59
C CYS A 112 -1.45 -41.31 23.49
N PHE A 113 -0.25 -41.45 22.91
CA PHE A 113 0.43 -42.74 22.84
C PHE A 113 0.70 -43.35 24.23
N VAL A 114 1.21 -42.55 25.17
CA VAL A 114 1.45 -43.01 26.56
C VAL A 114 0.16 -43.47 27.22
N VAL A 115 -0.93 -42.71 27.09
CA VAL A 115 -2.24 -43.07 27.66
C VAL A 115 -2.74 -44.41 27.09
N VAL A 116 -2.65 -44.60 25.78
CA VAL A 116 -3.07 -45.85 25.12
C VAL A 116 -2.27 -47.04 25.62
N VAL A 117 -0.94 -46.91 25.74
CA VAL A 117 -0.06 -47.98 26.26
C VAL A 117 -0.36 -48.29 27.72
N CYS A 118 -0.57 -47.29 28.57
CA CYS A 118 -0.95 -47.49 29.97
C CYS A 118 -2.29 -48.23 30.09
N ILE A 119 -3.30 -47.86 29.31
CA ILE A 119 -4.60 -48.56 29.32
C ILE A 119 -4.43 -50.02 28.88
N ALA A 120 -3.70 -50.27 27.79
CA ALA A 120 -3.49 -51.62 27.28
C ALA A 120 -2.78 -52.52 28.31
N THR A 121 -1.71 -52.01 28.94
CA THR A 121 -0.98 -52.76 29.98
C THR A 121 -1.82 -53.06 31.21
N MET A 122 -2.65 -52.11 31.67
CA MET A 122 -3.58 -52.34 32.78
C MET A 122 -4.63 -53.40 32.45
N LEU A 123 -5.15 -53.42 31.22
CA LEU A 123 -6.11 -54.42 30.77
C LEU A 123 -5.48 -55.82 30.66
N SER A 124 -4.22 -55.92 30.25
CA SER A 124 -3.49 -57.20 30.17
C SER A 124 -3.18 -57.83 31.53
N TRP A 125 -3.20 -57.07 32.62
CA TRP A 125 -3.04 -57.59 33.99
C TRP A 125 -4.36 -58.04 34.63
N LEU A 126 -5.50 -57.72 33.99
CA LEU A 126 -6.84 -58.06 34.47
C LEU A 126 -7.40 -59.36 33.83
N TYR A 127 -6.69 -59.96 32.88
CA TYR A 127 -7.02 -61.22 32.19
C TYR A 127 -5.92 -62.25 32.38
#